data_AF-A0A7C9VI49-F1
#
_entry.id   AF-A0A7C9VI49-F1
#
_cell.length_a   1.000
_cell.length_b   1.000
_cell.length_c   1.000
_cell.angle_alpha   90.00
_cell.angle_beta   90.00
_cell.angle_gamma   90.00
#
_symmetry.space_group_name_H-M   'P 1'
#
loop_
_entity.id
_entity.type
_entity.pdbx_description
1 polymer ?
#
loop_
_entity_poly.entity_id
_entity_poly.type
_entity_poly.pdbx_seq_one_letter_code
_entity_poly.pdbx_strand_id
1 'polypeptide(L)'
;MAGWMVTVAVVRENDELGHEMYAVAIDDPAQAAQFALKVANSDAAVVDGEIDEASIKSIGLKPGDLMKVLDETSDPLTSNMRRH
;
A
#
# COMPACT_ATOMS: atom_id res chain seq x y z
N MET A 1 -0.05 18.52 -4.82
CA MET A 1 -0.31 17.50 -3.79
C MET A 1 0.41 16.25 -4.20
N ALA A 2 1.42 15.90 -3.41
CA ALA A 2 2.11 14.64 -3.53
C ALA A 2 1.30 13.54 -2.83
N GLY A 3 1.64 12.29 -3.13
CA GLY A 3 1.12 11.14 -2.41
C GLY A 3 2.25 10.19 -2.03
N TRP A 4 1.88 9.04 -1.48
CA TRP A 4 2.84 8.03 -1.04
C TRP A 4 2.40 6.64 -1.47
N MET A 5 3.38 5.84 -1.87
CA MET A 5 3.25 4.40 -1.92
C MET A 5 3.47 3.85 -0.51
N VAL A 6 2.51 3.07 -0.03
CA VAL A 6 2.55 2.47 1.31
C VAL A 6 2.28 0.98 1.18
N THR A 7 3.22 0.16 1.64
CA THR A 7 3.03 -1.28 1.80
C THR A 7 2.59 -1.58 3.23
N VAL A 8 1.48 -2.29 3.38
CA VAL A 8 0.92 -2.70 4.66
C VAL A 8 1.04 -4.22 4.79
N ALA A 9 1.55 -4.71 5.92
CA ALA A 9 1.52 -6.15 6.21
C ALA A 9 0.09 -6.54 6.57
N VAL A 10 -0.42 -7.67 6.09
CA VAL A 10 -1.77 -8.15 6.41
C VAL A 10 -1.73 -9.63 6.79
N VAL A 11 -2.58 -10.06 7.71
CA VAL A 11 -2.73 -11.47 8.06
C VAL A 11 -3.86 -12.05 7.21
N ARG A 12 -3.56 -13.10 6.43
CA ARG A 12 -4.55 -13.80 5.60
C ARG A 12 -5.30 -14.85 6.44
N GLU A 13 -6.38 -15.41 5.90
CA GLU A 13 -7.26 -16.37 6.59
C GLU A 13 -6.57 -17.65 7.09
N ASN A 14 -5.38 -17.97 6.57
CA ASN A 14 -4.55 -19.11 6.94
C ASN A 14 -3.40 -18.75 7.89
N ASP A 15 -3.47 -17.61 8.58
CA ASP A 15 -2.42 -17.05 9.43
C ASP A 15 -1.11 -16.74 8.68
N GLU A 16 -1.12 -16.75 7.35
CA GLU A 16 0.04 -16.34 6.56
C GLU A 16 0.12 -14.82 6.49
N LEU A 17 1.33 -14.30 6.73
CA LEU A 17 1.63 -12.90 6.56
C LEU A 17 1.74 -12.59 5.06
N GLY A 18 0.90 -11.67 4.59
CA GLY A 18 0.96 -11.11 3.25
C GLY A 18 1.23 -9.61 3.29
N HIS A 19 1.22 -8.99 2.12
CA HIS A 19 1.40 -7.55 1.97
C HIS A 19 0.34 -6.98 1.02
N GLU A 20 -0.05 -5.74 1.26
CA GLU A 20 -0.92 -4.96 0.39
C GLU A 20 -0.27 -3.62 0.10
N MET A 21 -0.22 -3.25 -1.17
CA MET A 21 0.35 -1.97 -1.58
C MET A 21 -0.77 -0.96 -1.83
N TYR A 22 -0.58 0.27 -1.37
CA TYR A 22 -1.54 1.37 -1.49
C TYR A 22 -0.88 2.61 -2.07
N ALA A 23 -1.55 3.27 -3.00
CA ALA A 23 -1.26 4.65 -3.36
C ALA A 23 -2.16 5.56 -2.50
N VAL A 24 -1.57 6.55 -1.83
CA VAL A 24 -2.28 7.42 -0.87
C VAL A 24 -2.07 8.88 -1.24
N ALA A 25 -3.13 9.64 -1.50
CA ALA A 25 -3.06 11.06 -1.86
C ALA A 25 -3.11 11.97 -0.62
N ILE A 26 -2.13 11.82 0.26
CA ILE A 26 -1.92 12.64 1.45
C ILE A 26 -0.48 13.15 1.41
N ASP A 27 -0.25 14.45 1.60
CA ASP A 27 1.09 15.02 1.47
C ASP A 27 2.06 14.54 2.56
N ASP A 28 1.59 14.30 3.79
CA ASP A 28 2.42 13.87 4.91
C ASP A 28 2.58 12.33 4.94
N PRO A 29 3.82 11.80 4.94
CA PRO A 29 4.07 10.36 4.86
C PRO A 29 3.58 9.60 6.10
N ALA A 30 3.64 10.22 7.28
CA ALA A 30 3.17 9.57 8.51
C ALA A 30 1.65 9.44 8.52
N GLN A 31 0.93 10.48 8.08
CA GLN A 31 -0.53 10.43 7.90
C GLN A 31 -0.93 9.46 6.78
N ALA A 32 -0.17 9.40 5.68
CA ALA A 32 -0.41 8.43 4.62
C ALA A 32 -0.30 6.99 5.13
N ALA A 33 0.73 6.68 5.92
CA ALA A 33 0.90 5.38 6.54
C ALA A 33 -0.24 5.04 7.52
N GLN A 34 -0.61 5.99 8.39
CA GLN A 34 -1.72 5.80 9.33
C GLN A 34 -3.05 5.56 8.62
N PHE A 35 -3.29 6.26 7.51
CA PHE A 35 -4.51 6.11 6.73
C PHE A 35 -4.57 4.73 6.05
N ALA A 36 -3.46 4.26 5.47
CA ALA A 36 -3.36 2.92 4.90
C ALA A 36 -3.55 1.81 5.95
N LEU A 37 -2.89 1.92 7.12
CA LEU A 37 -3.04 0.98 8.24
C LEU A 37 -4.50 0.84 8.68
N LYS A 38 -5.19 1.98 8.82
CA LYS A 38 -6.59 2.01 9.23
C LYS A 38 -7.50 1.32 8.20
N VAL A 39 -7.24 1.51 6.91
CA VAL A 39 -8.05 0.90 5.85
C VAL A 39 -7.78 -0.61 5.74
N ALA A 40 -6.52 -1.02 5.88
CA ALA A 40 -6.14 -2.43 5.84
C ALA A 40 -6.41 -3.19 7.15
N ASN A 41 -6.86 -2.51 8.22
CA ASN A 41 -7.03 -3.07 9.56
C ASN A 41 -5.76 -3.81 10.04
N SER A 42 -4.62 -3.13 9.97
CA SER A 42 -3.30 -3.67 10.31
C SER A 42 -2.51 -2.75 11.24
N ASP A 43 -1.44 -3.30 11.81
CA ASP A 43 -0.54 -2.65 12.77
C ASP A 43 0.83 -2.29 12.18
N ALA A 44 1.18 -2.78 10.98
CA ALA A 44 2.51 -2.60 10.39
C ALA A 44 2.48 -2.14 8.93
N ALA A 45 3.16 -1.03 8.64
CA ALA A 45 3.27 -0.44 7.30
C ALA A 45 4.67 0.15 7.07
N VAL A 46 5.04 0.22 5.79
CA VAL A 46 6.26 0.86 5.29
C VAL A 46 5.85 1.88 4.23
N VAL A 47 6.41 3.08 4.31
CA VAL A 47 6.28 4.09 3.26
C VAL A 47 7.41 3.86 2.26
N ASP A 48 7.06 3.45 1.05
CA ASP A 48 8.01 3.00 0.03
C ASP A 48 8.59 4.16 -0.78
N GLY A 49 7.79 5.20 -1.02
CA GLY A 49 8.23 6.36 -1.79
C GLY A 49 7.13 7.38 -2.07
N GLU A 50 7.55 8.56 -2.50
CA GLU A 50 6.65 9.65 -2.90
C GLU A 50 6.10 9.41 -4.31
N ILE A 51 4.85 9.78 -4.53
CA ILE A 51 4.15 9.79 -5.81
C ILE A 51 3.89 11.24 -6.19
N ASP A 52 4.34 11.66 -7.36
CA ASP A 52 4.10 13.03 -7.82
C ASP A 52 2.61 13.30 -8.13
N GLU A 53 2.25 14.58 -8.16
CA GLU A 53 0.87 15.01 -8.39
C GLU A 53 0.33 14.58 -9.76
N ALA A 54 1.16 14.52 -10.79
CA ALA A 54 0.73 14.12 -12.13
C ALA A 54 0.34 12.64 -12.15
N SER A 55 1.11 11.81 -11.46
CA SER A 55 0.90 10.38 -11.28
C SER A 55 -0.36 10.13 -10.45
N ILE A 56 -0.54 10.83 -9.31
CA ILE A 56 -1.77 10.79 -8.50
C ILE A 56 -3.01 11.15 -9.32
N LYS A 57 -2.96 12.19 -10.14
CA LYS A 57 -4.06 12.58 -11.03
C LYS A 57 -4.33 11.55 -12.12
N SER A 58 -3.27 10.96 -12.69
CA SER A 58 -3.39 9.99 -13.78
C SER A 58 -4.13 8.71 -13.36
N ILE A 59 -3.97 8.31 -12.10
CA ILE A 59 -4.68 7.17 -11.49
C ILE A 59 -6.07 7.56 -10.93
N GLY A 60 -6.46 8.84 -11.06
CA GLY A 60 -7.77 9.33 -10.63
C GLY A 60 -7.93 9.50 -9.11
N LEU A 61 -6.84 9.46 -8.33
CA LEU A 61 -6.90 9.68 -6.89
C LEU A 61 -7.16 11.16 -6.58
N LYS A 62 -8.07 11.41 -5.65
CA LYS A 62 -8.32 12.76 -5.12
C LYS A 62 -7.55 12.96 -3.81
N PRO A 63 -7.29 14.22 -3.43
CA PRO A 63 -6.81 14.56 -2.10
C PRO A 63 -7.56 13.83 -0.97
N GLY A 64 -6.83 13.13 -0.11
CA GLY A 64 -7.39 12.38 1.02
C GLY A 64 -7.97 11.00 0.67
N ASP A 65 -7.90 10.58 -0.60
CA ASP A 65 -8.26 9.22 -1.00
C ASP A 65 -7.04 8.30 -1.01
N LEU A 66 -7.31 7.00 -1.03
CA LEU A 66 -6.33 5.95 -1.28
C LEU A 66 -6.87 4.92 -2.25
N MET A 67 -5.98 4.24 -2.97
CA MET A 67 -6.31 3.11 -3.84
C MET A 67 -5.36 1.96 -3.56
N LYS A 68 -5.92 0.76 -3.40
CA LYS A 68 -5.13 -0.48 -3.36
C LYS A 68 -4.53 -0.72 -4.75
N VAL A 69 -3.21 -0.80 -4.82
CA VAL A 69 -2.49 -1.21 -6.02
C VAL A 69 -2.53 -2.73 -6.05
N LEU A 70 -3.27 -3.28 -7.01
CA LEU A 70 -3.50 -4.73 -7.10
C LEU A 70 -2.18 -5.45 -7.41
N ASP A 71 -1.74 -6.26 -6.44
CA ASP A 71 -0.48 -7.01 -6.48
C ASP A 71 -0.70 -8.54 -6.43
N GLU A 72 -1.84 -9.04 -6.90
CA GLU A 72 -2.07 -10.51 -6.86
C GLU A 72 -1.11 -11.29 -7.79
N THR A 73 -0.48 -10.62 -8.76
CA THR A 73 0.47 -11.24 -9.69
C THR A 73 1.93 -10.85 -9.47
N SER A 74 2.21 -9.79 -8.71
CA SER A 74 3.56 -9.22 -8.62
C SER A 74 4.15 -9.25 -7.21
N ASP A 75 3.44 -9.81 -6.22
CA ASP A 75 3.92 -9.94 -4.86
C ASP A 75 5.25 -10.72 -4.87
N PRO A 76 6.39 -10.02 -4.71
CA PRO A 76 7.69 -10.64 -4.85
C PRO A 76 7.98 -11.59 -3.68
N LEU A 77 7.14 -11.55 -2.62
CA LEU A 77 7.29 -12.36 -1.42
C LEU A 77 6.39 -13.60 -1.45
N THR A 78 5.24 -13.58 -2.14
CA THR A 78 4.34 -14.75 -2.22
C THR A 78 4.44 -15.56 -3.51
N SER A 79 5.20 -15.12 -4.51
CA SER A 79 5.48 -15.94 -5.72
C SER A 79 6.40 -17.14 -5.41
N ASN A 80 5.80 -18.19 -4.84
CA ASN A 80 6.36 -19.53 -4.64
C ASN A 80 7.64 -19.62 -3.79
N MET A 81 7.51 -19.61 -2.46
CA MET A 81 8.40 -20.42 -1.63
C MET A 81 8.14 -21.90 -1.90
N ARG A 82 8.59 -22.43 -3.04
CA ARG A 82 8.81 -23.88 -3.19
C ARG A 82 9.91 -24.26 -2.20
N ARG A 83 9.53 -24.88 -1.09
CA ARG A 83 10.46 -25.56 -0.19
C ARG A 83 11.13 -26.69 -0.98
N HIS A 84 12.46 -26.62 -1.07
CA HIS A 84 13.31 -27.70 -1.59
C HIS A 84 13.54 -28.78 -0.53
#